data_AF-D6U4J5-F1
#
_entry.id   AF-D6U4J5-F1
#
_cell.length_a   1.000
_cell.length_b   1.000
_cell.length_c   1.000
_cell.angle_alpha   90.00
_cell.angle_beta   90.00
_cell.angle_gamma   90.00
#
_symmetry.space_group_name_H-M   'P 1'
#
loop_
_entity.id
_entity.type
_entity.pdbx_description
1 polymer ?
#
loop_
_entity_poly.entity_id
_entity_poly.type
_entity_poly.pdbx_seq_one_letter_code
_entity_poly.pdbx_strand_id
1 'polypeptide(L)'
;MKDGLYVYGIIKEAGPQEFGEIGIGNNAHARVFALGHQGLAAIVSHSPWRVYESLSREEVIKDLAIHQLVTEKVMQRFTIAPVKFGTLLESEDEVRAFLTNDANLLAGLLDEIAGKIELDLVAWWELAKIIATLPGRNVEVREQQRKLALKGENVSLEDKILLGQCIERALKEEKEKCLQVITQTLGKVVLDTSLHDLANDEMIINAGFLLEKSKEELFHATVEALDQTLEGNINFRIVGPLPLYSFSTIVFHKIDVAEVEDARKELGISGELTEQAVRNAYRQRACLLAIREFLASQEEDVEKLFVTREHFIAAMKE
;
A
#
# COMPACT_ATOMS: atom_id res chain seq x y z
N MET A 1 23.21 -25.63 -0.76
CA MET A 1 22.13 -24.63 -0.70
C MET A 1 21.76 -24.31 -2.12
N LYS A 2 20.48 -24.35 -2.50
CA LYS A 2 20.07 -24.01 -3.86
C LYS A 2 20.23 -22.49 -4.00
N ASP A 3 21.00 -22.05 -4.97
CA ASP A 3 21.09 -20.62 -5.30
C ASP A 3 19.94 -20.30 -6.27
N GLY A 4 19.39 -19.10 -6.15
CA GLY A 4 18.35 -18.55 -7.01
C GLY A 4 18.71 -17.15 -7.50
N LEU A 5 17.73 -16.50 -8.11
CA LEU A 5 17.82 -15.13 -8.62
C LEU A 5 16.87 -14.25 -7.83
N TYR A 6 17.43 -13.30 -7.10
CA TYR A 6 16.65 -12.25 -6.46
C TYR A 6 16.25 -11.22 -7.53
N VAL A 7 14.96 -10.90 -7.63
CA VAL A 7 14.42 -9.99 -8.64
C VAL A 7 14.08 -8.65 -8.00
N TYR A 8 14.69 -7.57 -8.49
CA TYR A 8 14.47 -6.21 -7.98
C TYR A 8 13.34 -5.49 -8.71
N GLY A 9 13.27 -5.66 -10.03
CA GLY A 9 12.31 -4.97 -10.87
C GLY A 9 12.51 -5.29 -12.34
N ILE A 10 11.59 -4.80 -13.16
CA ILE A 10 11.57 -5.01 -14.62
C ILE A 10 11.80 -3.67 -15.32
N ILE A 11 12.60 -3.66 -16.39
CA ILE A 11 12.88 -2.48 -17.21
C ILE A 11 12.63 -2.76 -18.70
N LYS A 12 12.48 -1.69 -19.49
CA LYS A 12 12.60 -1.77 -20.95
C LYS A 12 14.07 -1.70 -21.33
N GLU A 13 14.67 -2.85 -21.63
CA GLU A 13 16.01 -2.96 -22.21
C GLU A 13 16.21 -4.40 -22.71
N ALA A 14 16.83 -4.56 -23.88
CA ALA A 14 17.15 -5.88 -24.44
C ALA A 14 18.63 -6.24 -24.29
N GLY A 15 19.49 -5.27 -23.97
CA GLY A 15 20.92 -5.43 -23.88
C GLY A 15 21.41 -5.86 -22.49
N PRO A 16 22.62 -6.47 -22.41
CA PRO A 16 23.30 -6.69 -21.14
C PRO A 16 23.51 -5.36 -20.41
N GLN A 17 23.10 -5.29 -19.15
CA GLN A 17 23.35 -4.16 -18.26
C GLN A 17 23.91 -4.67 -16.94
N GLU A 18 24.76 -3.86 -16.31
CA GLU A 18 25.33 -4.13 -14.99
C GLU A 18 25.22 -2.88 -14.12
N PHE A 19 25.01 -3.12 -12.82
CA PHE A 19 24.82 -2.06 -11.83
C PHE A 19 25.84 -2.14 -10.69
N GLY A 20 26.84 -3.02 -10.83
CA GLY A 20 27.93 -3.22 -9.87
C GLY A 20 27.64 -4.28 -8.81
N GLU A 21 28.57 -4.43 -7.87
CA GLU A 21 28.45 -5.32 -6.72
C GLU A 21 27.76 -4.58 -5.58
N ILE A 22 26.44 -4.45 -5.68
CA ILE A 22 25.61 -3.74 -4.70
C ILE A 22 24.38 -4.54 -4.28
N GLY A 23 24.18 -5.74 -4.82
CA GLY A 23 22.96 -6.53 -4.63
C GLY A 23 22.98 -7.44 -3.41
N ILE A 24 21.80 -7.97 -3.09
CA ILE A 24 21.56 -9.05 -2.13
C ILE A 24 22.16 -10.34 -2.67
N GLY A 25 22.91 -11.05 -1.83
CA GLY A 25 23.38 -12.40 -2.15
C GLY A 25 24.26 -13.03 -1.07
N ASN A 26 25.08 -14.01 -1.49
CA ASN A 26 25.93 -14.80 -0.59
C ASN A 26 27.12 -14.02 -0.01
N ASN A 27 27.63 -13.02 -0.73
CA ASN A 27 28.72 -12.13 -0.30
C ASN A 27 28.16 -10.80 0.21
N ALA A 28 29.00 -9.99 0.86
CA ALA A 28 28.60 -8.67 1.38
C ALA A 28 27.85 -7.82 0.34
N HIS A 29 28.21 -7.95 -0.94
CA HIS A 29 27.45 -7.43 -2.08
C HIS A 29 27.55 -8.36 -3.29
N ALA A 30 26.41 -8.70 -3.91
CA ALA A 30 26.35 -9.49 -5.13
C ALA A 30 26.33 -8.61 -6.38
N ARG A 31 26.84 -9.13 -7.49
CA ARG A 31 26.73 -8.48 -8.80
C ARG A 31 25.28 -8.37 -9.23
N VAL A 32 24.85 -7.16 -9.59
CA VAL A 32 23.53 -6.87 -10.13
C VAL A 32 23.63 -6.70 -11.64
N PHE A 33 22.79 -7.44 -12.37
CA PHE A 33 22.79 -7.47 -13.82
C PHE A 33 21.37 -7.64 -14.39
N ALA A 34 21.22 -7.33 -15.67
CA ALA A 34 19.96 -7.46 -16.39
C ALA A 34 19.88 -8.80 -17.14
N LEU A 35 18.78 -9.53 -16.95
CA LEU A 35 18.41 -10.69 -17.76
C LEU A 35 17.35 -10.31 -18.78
N GLY A 36 17.78 -10.11 -20.03
CA GLY A 36 16.93 -9.67 -21.13
C GLY A 36 16.13 -10.79 -21.78
N HIS A 37 14.87 -10.50 -22.15
CA HIS A 37 14.03 -11.31 -23.01
C HIS A 37 13.03 -10.42 -23.77
N GLN A 38 12.98 -10.51 -25.10
CA GLN A 38 11.99 -9.84 -25.96
C GLN A 38 11.79 -8.32 -25.70
N GLY A 39 12.87 -7.56 -25.49
CA GLY A 39 12.78 -6.11 -25.29
C GLY A 39 12.53 -5.66 -23.84
N LEU A 40 12.36 -6.62 -22.94
CA LEU A 40 12.29 -6.41 -21.49
C LEU A 40 13.51 -7.03 -20.81
N ALA A 41 13.84 -6.54 -19.61
CA ALA A 41 14.82 -7.21 -18.77
C ALA A 41 14.40 -7.18 -17.30
N ALA A 42 14.68 -8.29 -16.61
CA ALA A 42 14.61 -8.34 -15.16
C ALA A 42 15.97 -7.95 -14.57
N ILE A 43 15.96 -7.05 -13.58
CA ILE A 43 17.14 -6.72 -12.79
C ILE A 43 17.27 -7.74 -11.67
N VAL A 44 18.41 -8.44 -11.64
CA VAL A 44 18.61 -9.57 -10.74
C VAL A 44 20.00 -9.59 -10.12
N SER A 45 20.14 -10.34 -9.03
CA SER A 45 21.42 -10.81 -8.50
C SER A 45 21.31 -12.27 -8.07
N HIS A 46 22.42 -12.99 -8.10
CA HIS A 46 22.48 -14.33 -7.52
C HIS A 46 22.37 -14.23 -5.99
N SER A 47 21.42 -14.96 -5.44
CA SER A 47 21.16 -14.99 -4.01
C SER A 47 20.90 -16.41 -3.54
N PRO A 48 21.33 -16.80 -2.33
CA PRO A 48 20.90 -18.06 -1.76
C PRO A 48 19.37 -18.09 -1.66
N TRP A 49 18.79 -19.27 -1.82
CA TRP A 49 17.37 -19.45 -1.59
C TRP A 49 17.03 -19.16 -0.12
N ARG A 50 16.12 -18.21 0.11
CA ARG A 50 15.70 -17.76 1.43
C ARG A 50 14.17 -17.68 1.49
N VAL A 51 13.63 -18.04 2.65
CA VAL A 51 12.24 -17.78 3.02
C VAL A 51 12.27 -16.55 3.92
N TYR A 52 11.78 -15.41 3.43
CA TYR A 52 11.94 -14.13 4.13
C TYR A 52 11.20 -14.09 5.48
N GLU A 53 10.13 -14.88 5.62
CA GLU A 53 9.36 -15.05 6.86
C GLU A 53 10.16 -15.73 7.97
N SER A 54 11.22 -16.48 7.62
CA SER A 54 12.06 -17.19 8.58
C SER A 54 13.32 -16.42 8.99
N LEU A 55 13.59 -15.26 8.37
CA LEU A 55 14.79 -14.47 8.63
C LEU A 55 14.63 -13.60 9.89
N SER A 56 15.76 -13.23 10.50
CA SER A 56 15.74 -12.24 11.58
C SER A 56 15.33 -10.86 11.06
N ARG A 57 14.80 -10.02 11.96
CA ARG A 57 14.39 -8.66 11.61
C ARG A 57 15.56 -7.84 11.08
N GLU A 58 16.75 -8.03 11.65
CA GLU A 58 17.97 -7.34 11.25
C GLU A 58 18.39 -7.70 9.82
N GLU A 59 18.29 -8.98 9.44
CA GLU A 59 18.56 -9.44 8.08
C GLU A 59 17.56 -8.88 7.07
N VAL A 60 16.26 -8.89 7.41
CA VAL A 60 15.22 -8.33 6.54
C VAL A 60 15.44 -6.83 6.31
N ILE A 61 15.74 -6.05 7.35
CA ILE A 61 16.01 -4.62 7.24
C ILE A 61 17.24 -4.36 6.35
N LYS A 62 18.30 -5.14 6.53
CA LYS A 62 19.52 -5.04 5.71
C LYS A 62 19.20 -5.30 4.23
N ASP A 63 18.53 -6.41 3.94
CA ASP A 63 18.18 -6.78 2.57
C ASP A 63 17.22 -5.74 1.95
N LEU A 64 16.28 -5.19 2.70
CA LEU A 64 15.37 -4.14 2.24
C LEU A 64 16.12 -2.86 1.84
N ALA A 65 17.09 -2.43 2.65
CA ALA A 65 17.93 -1.29 2.33
C ALA A 65 18.76 -1.53 1.05
N ILE A 66 19.26 -2.75 0.85
CA ILE A 66 19.98 -3.13 -0.36
C ILE A 66 19.05 -3.14 -1.57
N HIS A 67 17.85 -3.71 -1.45
CA HIS A 67 16.84 -3.70 -2.51
C HIS A 67 16.52 -2.27 -2.96
N GLN A 68 16.32 -1.36 -2.01
CA GLN A 68 16.06 0.04 -2.30
C GLN A 68 17.26 0.69 -3.02
N LEU A 69 18.48 0.50 -2.51
CA LEU A 69 19.71 1.02 -3.14
C LEU A 69 19.85 0.59 -4.60
N VAL A 70 19.61 -0.70 -4.88
CA VAL A 70 19.69 -1.25 -6.25
C VAL A 70 18.64 -0.59 -7.14
N THR A 71 17.40 -0.50 -6.67
CA THR A 71 16.29 0.01 -7.48
C THR A 71 16.47 1.51 -7.78
N GLU A 72 16.89 2.31 -6.79
CA GLU A 72 17.28 3.71 -6.97
C GLU A 72 18.44 3.86 -7.97
N LYS A 73 19.43 2.96 -7.92
CA LYS A 73 20.55 2.98 -8.87
C LYS A 73 20.09 2.73 -10.30
N VAL A 74 19.13 1.84 -10.50
CA VAL A 74 18.54 1.56 -11.81
C VAL A 74 17.71 2.75 -12.31
N MET A 75 16.92 3.36 -11.43
CA MET A 75 16.09 4.54 -11.73
C MET A 75 16.86 5.74 -12.29
N GLN A 76 18.15 5.86 -11.97
CA GLN A 76 19.00 6.91 -12.52
C GLN A 76 19.13 6.83 -14.06
N ARG A 77 18.88 5.65 -14.64
CA ARG A 77 19.10 5.36 -16.07
C ARG A 77 17.86 4.81 -16.77
N PHE A 78 16.96 4.16 -16.05
CA PHE A 78 15.82 3.44 -16.63
C PHE A 78 14.54 3.68 -15.83
N THR A 79 13.40 3.61 -16.52
CA THR A 79 12.12 3.36 -15.86
C THR A 79 12.07 1.91 -15.40
N ILE A 80 11.80 1.69 -14.12
CA ILE A 80 11.73 0.37 -13.48
C ILE A 80 10.36 0.18 -12.85
N ALA A 81 9.70 -0.92 -13.22
CA ALA A 81 8.54 -1.43 -12.51
C ALA A 81 9.05 -2.24 -11.30
N PRO A 82 8.78 -1.79 -10.06
CA PRO A 82 9.31 -2.47 -8.89
C PRO A 82 8.69 -3.87 -8.76
N VAL A 83 9.49 -4.82 -8.31
CA VAL A 83 9.01 -6.16 -7.94
C VAL A 83 8.94 -6.25 -6.43
N LYS A 84 7.94 -6.99 -5.92
CA LYS A 84 7.74 -7.19 -4.49
C LYS A 84 9.05 -7.65 -3.84
N PHE A 85 9.43 -6.97 -2.77
CA PHE A 85 10.59 -7.34 -1.97
C PHE A 85 10.54 -8.82 -1.58
N GLY A 86 11.69 -9.48 -1.68
CA GLY A 86 11.84 -10.90 -1.32
C GLY A 86 11.50 -11.87 -2.45
N THR A 87 11.20 -11.37 -3.65
CA THR A 87 10.97 -12.22 -4.82
C THR A 87 12.26 -12.95 -5.23
N LEU A 88 12.22 -14.27 -5.14
CA LEU A 88 13.28 -15.18 -5.57
C LEU A 88 12.74 -16.17 -6.61
N LEU A 89 13.44 -16.29 -7.73
CA LEU A 89 13.18 -17.30 -8.77
C LEU A 89 14.30 -18.34 -8.82
N GLU A 90 13.97 -19.56 -9.23
CA GLU A 90 14.87 -20.70 -9.15
C GLU A 90 15.95 -20.71 -10.24
N SER A 91 15.67 -20.09 -11.39
CA SER A 91 16.56 -20.11 -12.55
C SER A 91 16.35 -18.93 -13.48
N GLU A 92 17.32 -18.69 -14.37
CA GLU A 92 17.17 -17.72 -15.46
C GLU A 92 16.02 -18.08 -16.39
N ASP A 93 15.75 -19.38 -16.58
CA ASP A 93 14.66 -19.84 -17.44
C ASP A 93 13.29 -19.44 -16.86
N GLU A 94 13.12 -19.49 -15.53
CA GLU A 94 11.90 -19.03 -14.86
C GLU A 94 11.72 -17.51 -15.02
N VAL A 95 12.82 -16.74 -14.91
CA VAL A 95 12.82 -15.30 -15.18
C VAL A 95 12.40 -15.01 -16.63
N ARG A 96 12.97 -15.73 -17.60
CA ARG A 96 12.67 -15.53 -19.03
C ARG A 96 11.23 -15.93 -19.35
N ALA A 97 10.74 -17.01 -18.78
CA ALA A 97 9.36 -17.46 -18.94
C ALA A 97 8.37 -16.41 -18.42
N PHE A 98 8.63 -15.83 -17.25
CA PHE A 98 7.85 -14.70 -16.73
C PHE A 98 7.83 -13.51 -17.68
N LEU A 99 9.01 -13.05 -18.13
CA LEU A 99 9.10 -11.95 -19.09
C LEU A 99 8.34 -12.23 -20.39
N THR A 100 8.26 -13.50 -20.81
CA THR A 100 7.55 -13.92 -22.02
C THR A 100 6.04 -13.90 -21.84
N ASN A 101 5.55 -14.51 -20.75
CA ASN A 101 4.13 -14.73 -20.52
C ASN A 101 3.38 -13.40 -20.36
N ASP A 102 4.02 -12.42 -19.71
CA ASP A 102 3.41 -11.13 -19.39
C ASP A 102 4.01 -9.97 -20.22
N ALA A 103 4.71 -10.26 -21.33
CA ALA A 103 5.48 -9.26 -22.08
C ALA A 103 4.69 -7.99 -22.43
N ASN A 104 3.47 -8.15 -22.98
CA ASN A 104 2.63 -7.01 -23.37
C ASN A 104 2.15 -6.20 -22.16
N LEU A 105 1.78 -6.88 -21.08
CA LEU A 105 1.33 -6.26 -19.84
C LEU A 105 2.47 -5.45 -19.20
N LEU A 106 3.65 -6.06 -19.07
CA LEU A 106 4.84 -5.43 -18.52
C LEU A 106 5.30 -4.25 -19.38
N ALA A 107 5.28 -4.38 -20.70
CA ALA A 107 5.63 -3.29 -21.61
C ALA A 107 4.66 -2.11 -21.48
N GLY A 108 3.34 -2.38 -21.39
CA GLY A 108 2.31 -1.36 -21.19
C GLY A 108 2.45 -0.66 -19.83
N LEU A 109 2.68 -1.41 -18.76
CA LEU A 109 2.95 -0.86 -17.44
C LEU A 109 4.17 0.08 -17.46
N LEU A 110 5.26 -0.34 -18.10
CA LEU A 110 6.48 0.46 -18.20
C LEU A 110 6.28 1.75 -19.02
N ASP A 111 5.44 1.72 -20.06
CA ASP A 111 5.04 2.94 -20.77
C ASP A 111 4.20 3.85 -19.89
N GLU A 112 3.26 3.29 -19.13
CA GLU A 112 2.39 4.04 -18.26
C GLU A 112 3.18 4.77 -17.16
N ILE A 113 4.17 4.11 -16.55
CA ILE A 113 4.94 4.68 -15.44
C ILE A 113 6.15 5.51 -15.91
N ALA A 114 6.43 5.56 -17.21
CA ALA A 114 7.54 6.32 -17.75
C ALA A 114 7.46 7.81 -17.38
N GLY A 115 8.57 8.38 -16.89
CA GLY A 115 8.64 9.78 -16.47
C GLY A 115 7.87 10.11 -15.19
N LYS A 116 7.30 9.11 -14.50
CA LYS A 116 6.62 9.28 -13.21
C LYS A 116 7.52 8.80 -12.06
N ILE A 117 7.29 9.34 -10.88
CA ILE A 117 7.96 8.98 -9.63
C ILE A 117 6.92 8.86 -8.51
N GLU A 118 7.29 8.15 -7.44
CA GLU A 118 6.56 8.15 -6.19
C GLU A 118 7.31 8.99 -5.15
N LEU A 119 6.57 9.81 -4.40
CA LEU A 119 7.05 10.47 -3.19
C LEU A 119 6.16 10.04 -2.03
N ASP A 120 6.76 9.49 -0.98
CA ASP A 120 6.05 9.19 0.25
C ASP A 120 6.05 10.42 1.15
N LEU A 121 4.87 10.77 1.67
CA LEU A 121 4.72 11.81 2.68
C LEU A 121 4.17 11.21 3.96
N VAL A 122 4.90 11.44 5.04
CA VAL A 122 4.43 11.20 6.40
C VAL A 122 4.21 12.55 7.08
N ALA A 123 3.02 12.77 7.65
CA ALA A 123 2.75 13.93 8.48
C ALA A 123 2.26 13.50 9.87
N TRP A 124 2.78 14.14 10.92
CA TRP A 124 2.43 13.84 12.31
C TRP A 124 2.48 15.10 13.17
N TRP A 125 1.69 15.13 14.24
CA TRP A 125 1.79 16.17 15.27
C TRP A 125 2.50 15.66 16.52
N GLU A 126 2.84 16.57 17.43
CA GLU A 126 3.21 16.20 18.80
C GLU A 126 1.96 16.24 19.68
N LEU A 127 1.56 15.10 20.27
CA LEU A 127 0.29 14.98 20.99
C LEU A 127 0.14 16.02 22.11
N ALA A 128 1.21 16.26 22.87
CA ALA A 128 1.19 17.23 23.97
C ALA A 128 0.96 18.68 23.48
N LYS A 129 1.55 19.05 22.34
CA LYS A 129 1.39 20.39 21.75
C LYS A 129 -0.02 20.58 21.25
N ILE A 130 -0.56 19.63 20.47
CA ILE A 130 -1.90 19.77 19.91
C ILE A 130 -2.97 19.80 21.01
N ILE A 131 -2.87 18.95 22.06
CA ILE A 131 -3.78 18.96 23.21
C ILE A 131 -3.78 20.33 23.90
N ALA A 132 -2.63 20.99 24.04
CA ALA A 132 -2.54 22.31 24.64
C ALA A 132 -3.26 23.40 23.81
N THR A 133 -3.40 23.22 22.50
CA THR A 133 -4.12 24.15 21.61
C THR A 133 -5.64 23.90 21.58
N LEU A 134 -6.10 22.69 21.89
CA LEU A 134 -7.52 22.31 21.79
C LEU A 134 -8.48 23.22 22.54
N PRO A 135 -8.19 23.70 23.77
CA PRO A 135 -9.11 24.60 24.46
C PRO A 135 -9.33 25.89 23.68
N GLY A 136 -8.35 26.34 22.88
CA GLY A 136 -8.48 27.48 21.98
C GLY A 136 -9.35 27.20 20.74
N ARG A 137 -9.41 25.95 20.29
CA ARG A 137 -10.00 25.53 19.01
C ARG A 137 -11.34 24.77 19.14
N ASN A 138 -11.64 24.21 20.31
CA ASN A 138 -12.85 23.41 20.56
C ASN A 138 -13.60 23.91 21.81
N VAL A 139 -14.86 24.30 21.62
CA VAL A 139 -15.69 24.89 22.69
C VAL A 139 -16.04 23.86 23.77
N GLU A 140 -16.28 22.60 23.39
CA GLU A 140 -16.61 21.54 24.34
C GLU A 140 -15.44 21.25 25.29
N VAL A 141 -14.23 21.12 24.75
CA VAL A 141 -13.00 20.94 25.56
C VAL A 141 -12.82 22.12 26.51
N ARG A 142 -12.98 23.36 26.02
CA ARG A 142 -12.86 24.58 26.82
C ARG A 142 -13.84 24.62 27.98
N GLU A 143 -15.12 24.33 27.73
CA GLU A 143 -16.15 24.34 28.76
C GLU A 143 -15.97 23.22 29.78
N GLN A 144 -15.56 22.02 29.35
CA GLN A 144 -15.29 20.93 30.28
C GLN A 144 -14.09 21.26 31.18
N GLN A 145 -12.98 21.77 30.62
CA GLN A 145 -11.85 22.23 31.44
C GLN A 145 -12.26 23.32 32.44
N ARG A 146 -13.10 24.27 32.03
CA ARG A 146 -13.63 25.31 32.93
C ARG A 146 -14.48 24.73 34.06
N LYS A 147 -15.32 23.75 33.78
CA LYS A 147 -16.12 23.04 34.80
C LYS A 147 -15.24 22.33 35.82
N LEU A 148 -14.19 21.64 35.38
CA LEU A 148 -13.23 21.00 36.30
C LEU A 148 -12.49 22.03 37.15
N ALA A 149 -12.06 23.16 36.55
CA ALA A 149 -11.40 24.23 37.29
C ALA A 149 -12.28 24.82 38.41
N LEU A 150 -13.60 24.95 38.18
CA LEU A 150 -14.56 25.40 39.18
C LEU A 150 -14.76 24.39 40.33
N LYS A 151 -14.57 23.09 40.08
CA LYS A 151 -14.68 22.03 41.09
C LYS A 151 -13.43 21.92 41.98
N GLY A 152 -12.26 22.36 41.51
CA GLY A 152 -11.02 22.34 42.27
C GLY A 152 -10.67 20.94 42.77
N GLU A 153 -10.56 20.76 44.09
CA GLU A 153 -10.24 19.47 44.72
C GLU A 153 -11.39 18.44 44.64
N ASN A 154 -12.62 18.87 44.33
CA ASN A 154 -13.80 17.99 44.24
C ASN A 154 -13.96 17.30 42.87
N VAL A 155 -12.94 17.32 42.02
CA VAL A 155 -12.99 16.66 40.70
C VAL A 155 -13.06 15.14 40.86
N SER A 156 -14.13 14.53 40.37
CA SER A 156 -14.32 13.08 40.43
C SER A 156 -13.52 12.34 39.34
N LEU A 157 -13.43 11.00 39.45
CA LEU A 157 -12.89 10.17 38.37
C LEU A 157 -13.74 10.29 37.09
N GLU A 158 -15.06 10.32 37.24
CA GLU A 158 -16.00 10.48 36.12
C GLU A 158 -15.77 11.80 35.37
N ASP A 159 -15.51 12.91 36.09
CA ASP A 159 -15.18 14.21 35.48
C ASP A 159 -13.92 14.13 34.59
N LYS A 160 -12.90 13.39 35.05
CA LYS A 160 -11.65 13.19 34.28
C LYS A 160 -11.89 12.33 33.04
N ILE A 161 -12.72 11.30 33.15
CA ILE A 161 -13.10 10.43 32.01
C ILE A 161 -13.84 11.25 30.95
N LEU A 162 -14.82 12.07 31.37
CA LEU A 162 -15.57 12.93 30.46
C LEU A 162 -14.68 13.93 29.72
N LEU A 163 -13.72 14.56 30.42
CA LEU A 163 -12.75 15.44 29.78
C LEU A 163 -11.89 14.68 28.76
N GLY A 164 -11.43 13.47 29.12
CA GLY A 164 -10.66 12.60 28.22
C GLY A 164 -11.42 12.29 26.92
N GLN A 165 -12.69 11.90 27.02
CA GLN A 165 -13.55 11.63 25.86
C GLN A 165 -13.81 12.89 25.01
N CYS A 166 -13.87 14.07 25.62
CA CYS A 166 -13.98 15.33 24.87
C CYS A 166 -12.69 15.64 24.11
N ILE A 167 -11.53 15.42 24.73
CA ILE A 167 -10.24 15.60 24.09
C ILE A 167 -10.07 14.61 22.93
N GLU A 168 -10.39 13.33 23.12
CA GLU A 168 -10.30 12.31 22.08
C GLU A 168 -11.14 12.64 20.85
N ARG A 169 -12.41 13.02 21.05
CA ARG A 169 -13.28 13.47 19.93
C ARG A 169 -12.72 14.69 19.23
N ALA A 170 -12.28 15.70 19.99
CA ALA A 170 -11.71 16.92 19.41
C ALA A 170 -10.42 16.64 18.62
N LEU A 171 -9.57 15.71 19.10
CA LEU A 171 -8.38 15.26 18.36
C LEU A 171 -8.76 14.58 17.05
N LYS A 172 -9.75 13.68 17.08
CA LYS A 172 -10.22 12.99 15.87
C LYS A 172 -10.72 13.99 14.82
N GLU A 173 -11.56 14.94 15.24
CA GLU A 173 -12.07 16.00 14.36
C GLU A 173 -10.93 16.85 13.78
N GLU A 174 -9.93 17.22 14.59
CA GLU A 174 -8.80 18.01 14.12
C GLU A 174 -7.91 17.20 13.14
N LYS A 175 -7.73 15.90 13.40
CA LYS A 175 -7.01 14.98 12.51
C LYS A 175 -7.67 14.92 11.15
N GLU A 176 -8.99 14.73 11.12
CA GLU A 176 -9.78 14.67 9.90
C GLU A 176 -9.70 15.97 9.10
N LYS A 177 -9.76 17.14 9.75
CA LYS A 177 -9.56 18.45 9.08
C LYS A 177 -8.17 18.57 8.48
N CYS A 178 -7.13 18.21 9.23
CA CYS A 178 -5.75 18.27 8.74
C CYS A 178 -5.55 17.34 7.54
N LEU A 179 -6.05 16.11 7.62
CA LEU A 179 -6.02 15.15 6.53
C LEU A 179 -6.73 15.68 5.27
N GLN A 180 -7.91 16.28 5.43
CA GLN A 180 -8.64 16.89 4.31
C GLN A 180 -7.86 18.04 3.67
N VAL A 181 -7.28 18.94 4.46
CA VAL A 181 -6.47 20.05 3.94
C VAL A 181 -5.25 19.54 3.17
N ILE A 182 -4.53 18.55 3.72
CA ILE A 182 -3.34 17.96 3.09
C ILE A 182 -3.74 17.29 1.77
N THR A 183 -4.71 16.38 1.79
CA THR A 183 -5.13 15.61 0.61
C THR A 183 -5.71 16.48 -0.50
N GLN A 184 -6.53 17.48 -0.17
CA GLN A 184 -7.09 18.41 -1.17
C GLN A 184 -6.03 19.32 -1.79
N THR A 185 -5.01 19.70 -1.03
CA THR A 185 -3.96 20.59 -1.52
C THR A 185 -2.98 19.82 -2.40
N LEU A 186 -2.49 18.67 -1.92
CA LEU A 186 -1.57 17.82 -2.68
C LEU A 186 -2.25 17.16 -3.89
N GLY A 187 -3.54 16.83 -3.79
CA GLY A 187 -4.34 16.28 -4.88
C GLY A 187 -4.34 17.13 -6.15
N LYS A 188 -3.98 18.41 -6.08
CA LYS A 188 -3.90 19.32 -7.23
C LYS A 188 -2.60 19.20 -8.02
N VAL A 189 -1.55 18.65 -7.43
CA VAL A 189 -0.19 18.60 -8.00
C VAL A 189 0.28 17.18 -8.31
N VAL A 190 -0.50 16.17 -7.91
CA VAL A 190 -0.23 14.74 -8.10
C VAL A 190 -1.19 14.13 -9.13
N LEU A 191 -0.81 12.99 -9.68
CA LEU A 191 -1.63 12.18 -10.58
C LEU A 191 -2.53 11.21 -9.81
N ASP A 192 -2.03 10.67 -8.71
CA ASP A 192 -2.76 9.71 -7.87
C ASP A 192 -2.20 9.70 -6.43
N THR A 193 -2.94 9.10 -5.49
CA THR A 193 -2.57 9.02 -4.07
C THR A 193 -2.96 7.66 -3.50
N SER A 194 -1.99 7.00 -2.85
CA SER A 194 -2.20 5.74 -2.14
C SER A 194 -2.02 5.95 -0.65
N LEU A 195 -3.10 5.78 0.12
CA LEU A 195 -3.06 5.85 1.58
C LEU A 195 -2.51 4.54 2.16
N HIS A 196 -1.65 4.65 3.18
CA HIS A 196 -1.12 3.53 3.94
C HIS A 196 -1.63 3.56 5.37
N ASP A 197 -1.44 2.43 6.08
CA ASP A 197 -1.79 2.34 7.49
C ASP A 197 -0.97 3.32 8.35
N LEU A 198 -1.64 3.90 9.34
CA LEU A 198 -1.03 4.78 10.32
C LEU A 198 -0.45 3.93 11.46
N ALA A 199 0.81 4.14 11.81
CA ALA A 199 1.47 3.35 12.84
C ALA A 199 1.06 3.74 14.27
N ASN A 200 0.52 4.96 14.46
CA ASN A 200 0.11 5.48 15.76
C ASN A 200 -0.90 6.64 15.62
N ASP A 201 -1.44 7.10 16.75
CA ASP A 201 -2.42 8.17 16.80
C ASP A 201 -1.86 9.56 16.44
N GLU A 202 -0.54 9.75 16.57
CA GLU A 202 0.15 11.00 16.24
C GLU A 202 0.29 11.23 14.73
N MET A 203 0.39 10.15 13.95
CA MET A 203 0.45 10.22 12.49
C MET A 203 -0.90 10.62 11.92
N ILE A 204 -0.92 11.69 11.14
CA ILE A 204 -2.09 12.24 10.47
C ILE A 204 -2.28 11.57 9.11
N ILE A 205 -1.19 11.39 8.36
CA ILE A 205 -1.16 10.74 7.06
C ILE A 205 0.16 10.00 6.87
N ASN A 206 0.06 8.84 6.22
CA ASN A 206 1.15 8.08 5.63
C ASN A 206 0.67 7.70 4.23
N ALA A 207 1.26 8.27 3.19
CA ALA A 207 0.76 8.06 1.83
C ALA A 207 1.85 8.22 0.78
N GLY A 208 1.77 7.37 -0.24
CA GLY A 208 2.52 7.51 -1.48
C GLY A 208 1.77 8.41 -2.46
N PHE A 209 2.50 9.31 -3.10
CA PHE A 209 1.97 10.24 -4.09
C PHE A 209 2.63 9.97 -5.45
N LEU A 210 1.80 9.71 -6.47
CA LEU A 210 2.26 9.52 -7.84
C LEU A 210 2.30 10.87 -8.56
N LEU A 211 3.43 11.25 -9.14
CA LEU A 211 3.54 12.48 -9.90
C LEU A 211 4.49 12.34 -11.10
N GLU A 212 4.34 13.25 -12.06
CA GLU A 212 5.37 13.44 -13.08
C GLU A 212 6.67 13.92 -12.41
N LYS A 213 7.81 13.38 -12.84
CA LYS A 213 9.13 13.77 -12.31
C LYS A 213 9.41 15.28 -12.42
N SER A 214 8.88 15.93 -13.47
CA SER A 214 8.99 17.38 -13.67
C SER A 214 8.27 18.21 -12.60
N LYS A 215 7.35 17.62 -11.84
CA LYS A 215 6.55 18.30 -10.79
C LYS A 215 7.09 18.09 -9.38
N GLU A 216 8.25 17.43 -9.23
CA GLU A 216 8.87 17.16 -7.94
C GLU A 216 9.08 18.45 -7.12
N GLU A 217 9.71 19.47 -7.70
CA GLU A 217 9.92 20.77 -7.03
C GLU A 217 8.60 21.46 -6.64
N LEU A 218 7.57 21.35 -7.48
CA LEU A 218 6.24 21.90 -7.21
C LEU A 218 5.58 21.18 -6.03
N PHE A 219 5.73 19.86 -5.92
CA PHE A 219 5.23 19.09 -4.78
C PHE A 219 5.91 19.54 -3.48
N HIS A 220 7.24 19.67 -3.47
CA HIS A 220 7.99 20.17 -2.31
C HIS A 220 7.53 21.57 -1.88
N ALA A 221 7.40 22.51 -2.83
CA ALA A 221 6.90 23.85 -2.53
C ALA A 221 5.45 23.84 -2.00
N THR A 222 4.61 22.90 -2.47
CA THR A 222 3.23 22.75 -1.99
C THR A 222 3.18 22.23 -0.56
N VAL A 223 4.08 21.32 -0.17
CA VAL A 223 4.20 20.85 1.22
C VAL A 223 4.72 21.96 2.13
N GLU A 224 5.67 22.78 1.67
CA GLU A 224 6.15 23.93 2.45
C GLU A 224 5.05 24.98 2.68
N ALA A 225 4.20 25.23 1.68
CA ALA A 225 3.02 26.10 1.83
C ALA A 225 1.97 25.50 2.80
N LEU A 226 1.81 24.17 2.81
CA LEU A 226 0.96 23.48 3.79
C LEU A 226 1.47 23.66 5.21
N ASP A 227 2.78 23.52 5.42
CA ASP A 227 3.41 23.69 6.74
C ASP A 227 3.15 25.10 7.31
N GLN A 228 3.29 26.13 6.47
CA GLN A 228 2.95 27.51 6.83
C GLN A 228 1.46 27.70 7.15
N THR A 229 0.58 27.08 6.37
CA THR A 229 -0.89 27.15 6.57
C THR A 229 -1.33 26.46 7.86
N LEU A 230 -0.61 25.42 8.28
CA LEU A 230 -0.90 24.64 9.49
C LEU A 230 -0.15 25.16 10.73
N GLU A 231 0.42 26.36 10.61
CA GLU A 231 1.11 27.12 11.67
C GLU A 231 2.27 26.33 12.33
N GLY A 232 2.91 25.41 11.59
CA GLY A 232 4.01 24.58 12.11
C GLY A 232 3.61 23.61 13.23
N ASN A 233 2.30 23.31 13.40
CA ASN A 233 1.84 22.33 14.39
C ASN A 233 2.01 20.87 13.91
N ILE A 234 2.32 20.69 12.64
CA ILE A 234 2.43 19.40 11.96
C ILE A 234 3.82 19.29 11.38
N ASN A 235 4.49 18.19 11.68
CA ASN A 235 5.75 17.83 11.09
C ASN A 235 5.50 17.06 9.80
N PHE A 236 6.26 17.36 8.75
CA PHE A 236 6.23 16.66 7.48
C PHE A 236 7.57 16.00 7.19
N ARG A 237 7.53 14.79 6.65
CA ARG A 237 8.70 14.09 6.10
C ARG A 237 8.36 13.54 4.74
N ILE A 238 9.14 13.95 3.74
CA ILE A 238 9.07 13.43 2.37
C ILE A 238 10.19 12.41 2.18
N VAL A 239 9.89 11.29 1.53
CA VAL A 239 10.86 10.25 1.15
C VAL A 239 10.73 9.97 -0.35
N GLY A 240 11.86 10.01 -1.07
CA GLY A 240 11.95 9.71 -2.49
C GLY A 240 12.94 10.63 -3.23
N PRO A 241 12.94 10.61 -4.57
CA PRO A 241 12.03 9.88 -5.46
C PRO A 241 12.19 8.36 -5.35
N LEU A 242 11.07 7.65 -5.26
CA LEU A 242 11.00 6.19 -5.16
C LEU A 242 10.49 5.57 -6.47
N PRO A 243 10.81 4.29 -6.73
CA PRO A 243 10.02 3.47 -7.64
C PRO A 243 8.56 3.47 -7.20
N LEU A 244 7.66 3.22 -8.15
CA LEU A 244 6.22 3.27 -7.91
C LEU A 244 5.73 2.02 -7.15
N TYR A 245 6.19 1.84 -5.91
CA TYR A 245 5.87 0.71 -5.06
C TYR A 245 4.38 0.66 -4.72
N SER A 246 3.75 1.79 -4.41
CA SER A 246 2.34 1.84 -4.06
C SER A 246 1.41 1.66 -5.26
N PHE A 247 1.90 1.92 -6.48
CA PHE A 247 1.06 1.99 -7.67
C PHE A 247 1.30 0.88 -8.70
N SER A 248 2.50 0.29 -8.75
CA SER A 248 2.90 -0.62 -9.84
C SER A 248 3.78 -1.79 -9.42
N THR A 249 3.74 -2.18 -8.14
CA THR A 249 4.51 -3.34 -7.66
C THR A 249 4.05 -4.64 -8.33
N ILE A 250 4.98 -5.31 -8.98
CA ILE A 250 4.79 -6.64 -9.56
C ILE A 250 4.92 -7.68 -8.46
N VAL A 251 3.91 -8.55 -8.33
CA VAL A 251 3.92 -9.66 -7.38
C VAL A 251 3.99 -10.98 -8.15
N PHE A 252 4.97 -11.81 -7.79
CA PHE A 252 5.09 -13.16 -8.33
C PHE A 252 4.22 -14.11 -7.53
N HIS A 253 3.18 -14.65 -8.17
CA HIS A 253 2.41 -15.76 -7.64
C HIS A 253 2.88 -17.03 -8.33
N LYS A 254 3.67 -17.85 -7.61
CA LYS A 254 3.93 -19.21 -8.06
C LYS A 254 2.64 -19.99 -7.81
N ILE A 255 1.88 -20.20 -8.88
CA ILE A 255 0.68 -21.01 -8.83
C ILE A 255 1.13 -22.46 -8.57
N ASP A 256 1.02 -22.92 -7.33
CA ASP A 256 1.22 -24.33 -7.03
C ASP A 256 0.07 -25.12 -7.68
N VAL A 257 0.41 -26.10 -8.52
CA VAL A 257 -0.58 -26.98 -9.15
C VAL A 257 -1.41 -27.68 -8.07
N ALA A 258 -0.83 -27.98 -6.91
CA ALA A 258 -1.57 -28.54 -5.77
C ALA A 258 -2.57 -27.53 -5.17
N GLU A 259 -2.18 -26.26 -5.01
CA GLU A 259 -3.10 -25.21 -4.54
C GLU A 259 -4.21 -24.94 -5.55
N VAL A 260 -3.93 -24.99 -6.86
CA VAL A 260 -4.97 -24.90 -7.89
C VAL A 260 -5.90 -26.09 -7.85
N GLU A 261 -5.37 -27.30 -7.66
CA GLU A 261 -6.19 -28.49 -7.51
C GLU A 261 -7.05 -28.45 -6.25
N ASP A 262 -6.53 -27.94 -5.14
CA ASP A 262 -7.27 -27.79 -3.90
C ASP A 262 -8.32 -26.67 -4.01
N ALA A 263 -7.98 -25.50 -4.55
CA ALA A 263 -8.94 -24.44 -4.86
C ALA A 263 -10.01 -24.93 -5.85
N ARG A 264 -9.64 -25.76 -6.83
CA ARG A 264 -10.57 -26.39 -7.78
C ARG A 264 -11.53 -27.35 -7.06
N LYS A 265 -11.04 -28.17 -6.13
CA LYS A 265 -11.90 -29.04 -5.29
C LYS A 265 -12.83 -28.19 -4.42
N GLU A 266 -12.29 -27.14 -3.80
CA GLU A 266 -13.03 -26.26 -2.89
C GLU A 266 -14.12 -25.46 -3.61
N LEU A 267 -13.84 -25.02 -4.83
CA LEU A 267 -14.79 -24.32 -5.72
C LEU A 267 -15.71 -25.29 -6.49
N GLY A 268 -15.52 -26.61 -6.35
CA GLY A 268 -16.35 -27.61 -7.02
C GLY A 268 -16.26 -27.62 -8.54
N ILE A 269 -15.15 -27.13 -9.12
CA ILE A 269 -14.97 -27.05 -10.58
C ILE A 269 -14.57 -28.42 -11.13
N SER A 270 -15.51 -29.10 -11.79
CA SER A 270 -15.27 -30.35 -12.51
C SER A 270 -15.09 -30.10 -14.01
N GLY A 271 -13.84 -30.15 -14.50
CA GLY A 271 -13.53 -30.01 -15.94
C GLY A 271 -12.27 -29.20 -16.21
N GLU A 272 -12.13 -28.66 -17.43
CA GLU A 272 -11.07 -27.72 -17.78
C GLU A 272 -11.19 -26.41 -16.98
N LEU A 273 -10.06 -25.94 -16.46
CA LEU A 273 -9.95 -24.64 -15.79
C LEU A 273 -10.02 -23.52 -16.84
N THR A 274 -11.23 -23.05 -17.09
CA THR A 274 -11.49 -21.86 -17.92
C THR A 274 -11.86 -20.68 -17.04
N GLU A 275 -11.56 -19.45 -17.49
CA GLU A 275 -11.93 -18.22 -16.78
C GLU A 275 -13.43 -18.16 -16.46
N GLN A 276 -14.27 -18.64 -17.38
CA GLN A 276 -15.71 -18.72 -17.20
C GLN A 276 -16.10 -19.71 -16.09
N ALA A 277 -15.43 -20.86 -15.99
CA ALA A 277 -15.68 -21.84 -14.94
C ALA A 277 -15.31 -21.31 -13.55
N VAL A 278 -14.18 -20.60 -13.44
CA VAL A 278 -13.73 -19.96 -12.20
C VAL A 278 -14.71 -18.85 -11.77
N ARG A 279 -15.10 -17.96 -12.69
CA ARG A 279 -16.09 -16.89 -12.42
C ARG A 279 -17.45 -17.46 -11.99
N ASN A 280 -17.92 -18.51 -12.64
CA ASN A 280 -19.20 -19.16 -12.31
C ASN A 280 -19.18 -19.80 -10.92
N ALA A 281 -18.10 -20.51 -10.58
CA ALA A 281 -17.94 -21.15 -9.28
C ALA A 281 -17.83 -20.13 -8.15
N TYR A 282 -17.06 -19.05 -8.34
CA TYR A 282 -16.95 -17.96 -7.37
C TYR A 282 -18.30 -17.28 -7.15
N ARG A 283 -19.07 -16.98 -8.22
CA ARG A 283 -20.42 -16.40 -8.12
C ARG A 283 -21.40 -17.32 -7.38
N GLN A 284 -21.39 -18.62 -7.67
CA GLN A 284 -22.25 -19.58 -6.96
C GLN A 284 -21.93 -19.63 -5.47
N ARG A 285 -20.64 -19.60 -5.11
CA ARG A 285 -20.18 -19.69 -3.74
C ARG A 285 -20.43 -18.39 -2.96
N ALA A 286 -20.20 -17.23 -3.58
CA ALA A 286 -20.58 -15.93 -3.04
C ALA A 286 -22.09 -15.81 -2.83
N CYS A 287 -22.90 -16.33 -3.75
CA CYS A 287 -24.36 -16.38 -3.61
C CYS A 287 -24.78 -17.30 -2.45
N LEU A 288 -24.14 -18.46 -2.28
CA LEU A 288 -24.38 -19.36 -1.15
C LEU A 288 -23.96 -18.75 0.19
N LEU A 289 -22.84 -18.03 0.24
CA LEU A 289 -22.39 -17.28 1.42
C LEU A 289 -23.37 -16.16 1.77
N ALA A 290 -23.80 -15.35 0.79
CA ALA A 290 -24.80 -14.30 0.99
C ALA A 290 -26.16 -14.85 1.44
N ILE A 291 -26.59 -16.00 0.90
CA ILE A 291 -27.81 -16.70 1.35
C ILE A 291 -27.62 -17.23 2.77
N ARG A 292 -26.44 -17.74 3.12
CA ARG A 292 -26.15 -18.27 4.46
C ARG A 292 -26.06 -17.17 5.51
N GLU A 293 -25.45 -16.04 5.17
CA GLU A 293 -25.44 -14.82 5.99
C GLU A 293 -26.84 -14.22 6.11
N PHE A 294 -27.61 -14.19 5.02
CA PHE A 294 -29.01 -13.79 5.04
C PHE A 294 -29.84 -14.70 5.94
N LEU A 295 -29.69 -16.02 5.85
CA LEU A 295 -30.39 -16.97 6.73
C LEU A 295 -29.92 -16.88 8.19
N ALA A 296 -28.64 -16.63 8.43
CA ALA A 296 -28.11 -16.38 9.78
C ALA A 296 -28.62 -15.06 10.38
N SER A 297 -28.90 -14.06 9.54
CA SER A 297 -29.50 -12.77 9.95
C SER A 297 -31.01 -12.84 10.20
N GLN A 298 -31.67 -13.98 9.90
CA GLN A 298 -33.12 -14.18 10.07
C GLN A 298 -33.47 -14.91 11.39
N GLU A 299 -32.49 -15.24 12.24
CA GLU A 299 -32.74 -15.76 13.60
C GLU A 299 -32.96 -14.66 14.66
N GLU A 300 -32.81 -13.37 14.31
CA GLU A 300 -33.26 -12.24 15.12
C GLU A 300 -34.36 -11.45 14.39
N ASP A 301 -35.57 -11.49 14.98
CA ASP A 301 -36.75 -10.66 14.71
C ASP A 301 -37.37 -10.66 13.30
N VAL A 302 -38.27 -11.64 13.15
CA VAL A 302 -39.38 -11.66 12.19
C VAL A 302 -40.42 -10.59 12.58
N GLU A 303 -40.34 -9.40 11.99
CA GLU A 303 -41.51 -8.66 11.45
C GLU A 303 -41.08 -7.29 10.87
N LYS A 304 -41.33 -7.13 9.56
CA LYS A 304 -41.25 -5.90 8.73
C LYS A 304 -39.89 -5.58 8.09
N LEU A 305 -39.67 -6.15 6.90
CA LEU A 305 -39.62 -5.33 5.67
C LEU A 305 -39.85 -6.21 4.43
N PHE A 306 -41.06 -6.10 3.87
CA PHE A 306 -41.37 -6.57 2.53
C PHE A 306 -40.69 -5.66 1.50
N VAL A 307 -39.65 -6.16 0.82
CA VAL A 307 -39.40 -5.81 -0.59
C VAL A 307 -39.05 -7.09 -1.31
N THR A 308 -40.02 -7.62 -2.03
CA THR A 308 -39.95 -8.90 -2.73
C THR A 308 -39.07 -8.81 -3.98
N ARG A 309 -38.31 -9.89 -4.15
CA ARG A 309 -37.58 -10.48 -5.29
C ARG A 309 -38.09 -10.20 -6.72
N GLU A 310 -39.28 -9.64 -6.90
CA GLU A 310 -39.89 -9.38 -8.21
C GLU A 310 -39.31 -8.16 -8.93
N HIS A 311 -38.80 -7.15 -8.19
CA HIS A 311 -38.13 -5.99 -8.80
C HIS A 311 -36.78 -6.34 -9.43
N PHE A 312 -36.09 -7.37 -8.94
CA PHE A 312 -34.78 -7.79 -9.44
C PHE A 312 -34.89 -8.67 -10.69
N ILE A 313 -36.00 -9.38 -10.87
CA ILE A 313 -36.26 -10.21 -12.06
C ILE A 313 -36.70 -9.33 -13.26
N ALA A 314 -37.30 -8.16 -13.01
CA ALA A 314 -37.71 -7.22 -14.06
C ALA A 314 -36.55 -6.48 -14.73
N ALA A 315 -35.43 -6.26 -14.02
CA ALA A 315 -34.26 -5.54 -14.56
C ALA A 315 -33.26 -6.42 -15.34
N MET A 316 -33.46 -7.74 -15.37
CA MET A 316 -32.57 -8.70 -16.03
C MET A 316 -33.10 -9.22 -17.38
N LYS A 317 -34.11 -8.55 -17.96
CA LYS A 317 -34.72 -8.92 -19.26
C LYS A 317 -34.52 -7.87 -20.38
N GLU A 318 -33.61 -6.93 -20.20
CA GLU A 318 -32.98 -6.16 -21.28
C GLU A 318 -31.46 -6.34 -21.23
#